data_AF-A0A089QSJ8-F1
#
_entry.id   AF-A0A089QSJ8-F1
#
_cell.length_a   1.000
_cell.length_b   1.000
_cell.length_c   1.000
_cell.angle_alpha   90.00
_cell.angle_beta   90.00
_cell.angle_gamma   90.00
#
_symmetry.space_group_name_H-M   'P 1'
#
loop_
_entity.id
_entity.type
_entity.pdbx_description
1 polymer ?
#
loop_
_entity_poly.entity_id
_entity_poly.type
_entity_poly.pdbx_seq_one_letter_code
_entity_poly.pdbx_strand_id
1 'polypeptide(L)' 'MSSSSSVNSQSIEERDAIELYFACVTACSLDDEGVECTTRCVEVHLKNEN' A
#
# COMPACT_ATOMS: atom_id res chain seq x y z
N MET A 1 18.51 -18.49 -16.37
CA MET A 1 17.68 -17.35 -16.79
C MET A 1 18.19 -16.14 -16.04
N SER A 2 19.03 -15.35 -16.70
CA SER A 2 19.62 -14.14 -16.11
C SER A 2 18.62 -13.00 -16.26
N SER A 3 18.25 -12.37 -15.16
CA SER A 3 17.70 -11.00 -15.15
C SER A 3 18.03 -10.39 -13.80
N SER A 4 19.28 -9.92 -13.68
CA SER A 4 19.65 -8.91 -12.72
C SER A 4 18.92 -7.64 -13.10
N SER A 5 17.71 -7.47 -12.60
CA SER A 5 17.01 -6.20 -12.70
C SER A 5 17.46 -5.36 -11.53
N SER A 6 18.35 -4.40 -11.78
CA SER A 6 18.49 -3.21 -10.95
C SER A 6 17.19 -2.42 -11.06
N VAL A 7 16.14 -2.94 -10.43
CA VAL A 7 14.89 -2.21 -10.22
C VAL A 7 15.21 -1.16 -9.18
N ASN A 8 15.09 0.10 -9.59
CA ASN A 8 15.17 1.29 -8.76
C ASN A 8 14.50 1.03 -7.40
N SER A 9 15.29 0.83 -6.33
CA SER A 9 14.82 0.34 -5.03
C SER A 9 13.68 1.19 -4.47
N GLN A 10 13.67 2.49 -4.77
CA GLN A 10 12.64 3.44 -4.36
C GLN A 10 11.25 3.08 -4.92
N SER A 11 11.17 2.58 -6.15
CA SER A 11 9.90 2.24 -6.81
C SER A 11 9.30 0.90 -6.39
N ILE A 12 10.08 0.05 -5.71
CA ILE A 12 9.59 -1.23 -5.16
C ILE A 12 8.87 -0.94 -3.85
N GLU A 13 9.49 -0.16 -2.97
CA GLU A 13 8.91 0.23 -1.67
C GLU A 13 7.58 0.99 -1.85
N GLU A 14 7.51 1.92 -2.82
CA GLU A 14 6.25 2.60 -3.18
C GLU A 14 5.19 1.63 -3.73
N ARG A 15 5.60 0.63 -4.52
CA ARG A 15 4.66 -0.36 -5.08
C ARG A 15 4.14 -1.31 -4.00
N ASP A 16 4.99 -1.74 -3.07
CA ASP A 16 4.60 -2.54 -1.91
C ASP A 16 3.63 -1.76 -1.00
N ALA A 17 3.88 -0.47 -0.78
CA ALA A 17 3.01 0.40 0.00
C ALA A 17 1.60 0.53 -0.63
N ILE A 18 1.53 0.65 -1.96
CA ILE A 18 0.26 0.68 -2.70
C ILE A 18 -0.48 -0.67 -2.62
N GLU A 19 0.23 -1.79 -2.78
CA GLU A 19 -0.36 -3.14 -2.65
C GLU A 19 -0.94 -3.37 -1.25
N LEU A 20 -0.22 -2.96 -0.20
CA LEU A 20 -0.67 -3.00 1.19
C LEU A 20 -1.90 -2.11 1.42
N TYR A 21 -1.94 -0.92 0.81
CA TYR A 21 -3.12 -0.06 0.85
C TYR A 21 -4.36 -0.76 0.26
N PHE A 22 -4.24 -1.39 -0.90
CA PHE A 22 -5.38 -2.11 -1.52
C PHE A 22 -5.84 -3.31 -0.69
N ALA A 23 -4.91 -4.04 -0.08
CA ALA A 23 -5.25 -5.12 0.85
C ALA A 23 -6.01 -4.58 2.07
N CYS A 24 -5.58 -3.45 2.62
CA CYS A 24 -6.22 -2.78 3.75
C CYS A 24 -7.64 -2.29 3.41
N VAL A 25 -7.84 -1.61 2.27
CA VAL A 25 -9.18 -1.17 1.82
C VAL A 25 -10.13 -2.33 1.59
N THR A 26 -9.61 -3.44 1.06
CA THR A 26 -10.40 -4.67 0.87
C THR A 26 -10.85 -5.23 2.23
N ALA A 27 -9.97 -5.25 3.24
CA ALA A 27 -10.33 -5.65 4.60
C ALA A 27 -11.39 -4.72 5.23
N CYS A 28 -11.25 -3.40 5.07
CA CYS A 28 -12.22 -2.41 5.55
C CYS A 28 -13.62 -2.59 4.97
N SER A 29 -13.70 -3.11 3.74
CA SER A 29 -14.97 -3.39 3.06
C SER A 29 -15.65 -4.65 3.60
N LEU A 30 -14.91 -5.53 4.29
CA LEU A 30 -15.42 -6.76 4.90
C LEU A 30 -15.88 -6.54 6.36
N ASP A 31 -15.26 -5.57 7.06
CA ASP A 31 -15.53 -5.28 8.48
C ASP A 31 -16.61 -4.21 8.73
N ASP A 32 -17.35 -3.76 7.71
CA ASP A 32 -18.36 -2.66 7.79
C ASP A 32 -17.81 -1.31 8.32
N GLU A 33 -16.49 -1.21 8.49
CA GLU A 33 -15.78 -0.08 9.11
C GLU A 33 -15.67 1.13 8.15
N GLY A 34 -15.98 0.91 6.88
CA GLY A 34 -16.29 1.95 5.90
C GLY A 34 -15.17 2.98 5.66
N VAL A 35 -15.55 4.25 5.67
CA VAL A 35 -14.65 5.37 5.31
C VAL A 35 -13.58 5.64 6.38
N GLU A 36 -13.85 5.36 7.66
CA GLU A 36 -12.87 5.52 8.74
C GLU A 36 -11.69 4.56 8.59
N CYS A 37 -11.97 3.29 8.31
CA CYS A 37 -10.93 2.29 8.08
C CYS A 37 -10.11 2.61 6.82
N THR A 38 -10.77 3.05 5.74
CA THR A 38 -10.08 3.47 4.51
C THR A 38 -9.15 4.67 4.77
N THR A 39 -9.58 5.62 5.61
CA THR A 39 -8.76 6.78 6.01
C THR A 39 -7.50 6.34 6.75
N ARG A 40 -7.62 5.37 7.68
CA ARG A 40 -6.47 4.75 8.37
C ARG A 40 -5.53 4.04 7.39
N CYS A 41 -6.05 3.34 6.39
CA CYS A 41 -5.21 2.70 5.37
C CYS A 41 -4.36 3.72 4.60
N VAL A 42 -4.92 4.89 4.26
CA VAL A 42 -4.17 5.98 3.60
C VAL A 42 -3.08 6.52 4.54
N GLU A 43 -3.41 6.75 5.81
CA GLU A 43 -2.44 7.28 6.79
C GLU A 43 -1.31 6.31 7.11
N VAL A 44 -1.55 5.00 7.06
CA VAL A 44 -0.55 3.97 7.36
C VAL A 44 0.30 3.60 6.14
N HIS A 45 -0.31 3.55 4.95
CA HIS A 45 0.35 2.99 3.76
C HIS A 45 0.72 4.01 2.69
N LEU A 46 0.05 5.17 2.62
CA LEU A 46 0.29 6.18 1.58
C LEU A 46 0.88 7.49 2.11
N LYS A 47 0.88 7.68 3.42
CA LYS A 47 1.50 8.84 4.07
C LYS A 47 3.00 8.61 4.22
N ASN A 48 3.70 8.53 3.10
CA ASN A 48 5.14 8.73 3.08
C ASN A 48 5.39 10.25 3.16
N GLU A 49 6.11 10.62 4.21
CA GLU A 49 6.37 11.95 4.75
C GLU A 49 6.81 13.00 3.71
N ASN A 50 6.41 14.26 3.93
CA ASN A 50 7.09 15.44 3.39
C ASN A 50 8.43 15.62 4.12
#